data_AF-A0A3C1EJ85-F1
#
_entry.id   AF-A0A3C1EJ85-F1
#
_cell.length_a   1.000
_cell.length_b   1.000
_cell.length_c   1.000
_cell.angle_alpha   90.00
_cell.angle_beta   90.00
_cell.angle_gamma   90.00
#
_symmetry.space_group_name_H-M   'P 1'
#
loop_
_entity.id
_entity.type
_entity.pdbx_description
1 polymer ?
#
loop_
_entity_poly.entity_id
_entity_poly.type
_entity_poly.pdbx_seq_one_letter_code
_entity_poly.pdbx_strand_id
1 'polypeptide(L)' 'MKPNVVGGNGHPTTTNPAVVAAVVSVLYEEGARKVYVGDMSALIRGSTAKNMERSGILAAARGAGAEPLF' A
#
# COMPACT_ATOMS: atom_id res chain seq x y z
N MET A 1 -3.72 2.87 -6.25
CA MET A 1 -3.53 1.41 -6.40
C MET A 1 -3.94 0.71 -5.12
N LYS A 2 -4.51 -0.49 -5.24
CA LYS A 2 -4.94 -1.30 -4.09
C LYS A 2 -3.95 -2.46 -3.89
N PRO A 3 -3.08 -2.45 -2.86
CA PRO A 3 -2.34 -3.65 -2.50
C PRO A 3 -3.28 -4.70 -1.90
N ASN A 4 -2.74 -5.87 -1.58
CA ASN A 4 -3.47 -6.90 -0.88
C ASN A 4 -2.84 -7.12 0.49
N VAL A 5 -3.62 -6.89 1.55
CA VAL A 5 -3.20 -7.17 2.94
C VAL A 5 -4.10 -8.24 3.55
N VAL A 6 -3.54 -9.43 3.76
CA VAL A 6 -4.28 -10.58 4.29
C VAL A 6 -4.05 -10.74 5.80
N GLY A 7 -3.05 -10.06 6.39
CA GLY A 7 -2.77 -10.09 7.83
C GLY A 7 -1.36 -9.59 8.16
N GLY A 8 -0.81 -10.03 9.31
CA GLY A 8 0.53 -9.63 9.78
C GLY A 8 1.70 -10.37 9.14
N ASN A 9 1.44 -11.37 8.30
CA ASN A 9 2.50 -12.09 7.60
C ASN A 9 3.03 -11.23 6.44
N GLY A 10 4.35 -11.26 6.24
CA GLY A 10 5.01 -10.58 5.14
C GLY A 10 4.69 -11.20 3.77
N HIS A 11 5.38 -10.71 2.76
CA HIS A 11 5.38 -11.31 1.42
C HIS A 11 5.74 -12.83 1.51
N PRO A 12 5.05 -13.72 0.75
CA PRO A 12 4.13 -13.45 -0.36
C PRO A 12 2.64 -13.31 0.00
N THR A 13 2.25 -13.48 1.26
CA THR A 13 0.83 -13.42 1.66
C THR A 13 0.27 -11.98 1.64
N THR A 14 1.12 -11.00 1.95
CA THR A 14 0.85 -9.56 1.82
C THR A 14 1.71 -8.98 0.70
N THR A 15 1.18 -8.00 -0.05
CA THR A 15 1.94 -7.33 -1.13
C THR A 15 3.28 -6.81 -0.60
N ASN A 16 4.36 -7.05 -1.35
CA ASN A 16 5.68 -6.54 -1.00
C ASN A 16 5.68 -4.99 -1.07
N PRO A 17 6.10 -4.27 0.00
CA PRO A 17 6.17 -2.81 -0.01
C PRO A 17 7.03 -2.23 -1.14
N ALA A 18 8.08 -2.92 -1.59
CA ALA A 18 8.90 -2.48 -2.72
C ALA A 18 8.11 -2.44 -4.04
N VAL A 19 7.18 -3.38 -4.24
CA VAL A 19 6.28 -3.39 -5.40
C VAL A 19 5.30 -2.22 -5.32
N VAL A 20 4.82 -1.89 -4.12
CA VAL A 20 3.96 -0.72 -3.89
C VAL A 20 4.70 0.54 -4.32
N ALA A 21 5.93 0.75 -3.84
CA ALA A 21 6.73 1.92 -4.20
C ALA A 21 7.00 2.00 -5.71
N ALA A 22 7.45 0.90 -6.32
CA ALA A 22 7.73 0.86 -7.76
C ALA A 22 6.50 1.20 -8.61
N VAL A 23 5.33 0.66 -8.26
CA VAL A 23 4.08 0.95 -8.98
C VAL A 23 3.67 2.42 -8.79
N VAL A 24 3.85 3.00 -7.61
CA VAL A 24 3.60 4.44 -7.40
C VAL A 24 4.51 5.29 -8.28
N SER A 25 5.81 4.97 -8.32
CA SER A 25 6.78 5.68 -9.17
C SER A 25 6.37 5.65 -10.64
N VAL A 26 6.03 4.46 -11.16
CA VAL A 26 5.56 4.31 -12.55
C VAL A 26 4.30 5.14 -12.80
N LEU A 27 3.33 5.15 -11.87
CA LEU A 27 2.11 5.96 -12.04
C LEU A 27 2.43 7.45 -12.15
N TYR A 28 3.38 7.96 -11.36
CA TYR A 28 3.82 9.35 -11.46
C TYR A 28 4.60 9.63 -12.75
N GLU A 29 5.46 8.71 -13.19
CA GLU A 29 6.19 8.80 -14.47
C GLU A 29 5.21 8.87 -15.66
N GLU A 30 4.11 8.12 -15.59
CA GLU A 30 3.02 8.11 -16.59
C GLU A 30 2.05 9.29 -16.45
N GLY A 31 2.37 10.28 -15.62
CA GLY A 31 1.64 11.55 -15.54
C GLY A 31 0.46 11.57 -14.55
N ALA A 32 0.37 10.60 -13.63
CA ALA A 32 -0.61 10.71 -12.54
C ALA A 32 -0.35 11.96 -11.70
N ARG A 33 -1.34 12.84 -11.59
CA ARG A 33 -1.22 14.04 -10.73
C ARG A 33 -1.17 13.70 -9.23
N LYS A 34 -1.82 12.60 -8.84
CA LYS A 34 -1.95 12.15 -7.45
C LYS A 34 -2.19 10.65 -7.43
N VAL A 35 -1.49 9.93 -6.58
CA VAL A 35 -1.67 8.49 -6.37
C VAL A 35 -2.17 8.24 -4.97
N TYR A 36 -3.26 7.48 -4.84
CA TYR A 36 -3.75 6.98 -3.56
C TYR A 36 -3.37 5.51 -3.39
N VAL A 37 -3.01 5.11 -2.18
CA VAL A 37 -2.75 3.70 -1.82
C VAL A 37 -3.63 3.33 -0.64
N GLY A 38 -4.48 2.32 -0.80
CA GLY A 38 -5.37 1.87 0.27
C GLY A 38 -5.76 0.41 0.08
N ASP A 39 -6.02 -0.28 1.17
CA ASP A 39 -6.44 -1.68 1.18
C ASP A 39 -7.84 -1.82 1.76
N MET A 40 -8.70 -2.59 1.09
CA MET A 40 -10.02 -2.94 1.61
C MET A 40 -10.08 -4.38 2.14
N SER A 41 -9.05 -5.20 1.91
CA SER A 41 -8.97 -6.57 2.43
C SER A 41 -8.94 -6.59 3.97
N ALA A 42 -8.45 -5.51 4.59
CA ALA A 42 -8.46 -5.29 6.02
C ALA A 42 -9.86 -5.24 6.68
N LEU A 43 -10.95 -4.98 5.93
CA LEU A 43 -12.32 -4.90 6.47
C LEU A 43 -12.71 -6.12 7.33
N ILE A 44 -12.14 -7.29 7.04
CA ILE A 44 -12.41 -8.53 7.80
C ILE A 44 -11.48 -8.70 9.01
N ARG A 45 -10.30 -8.06 9.01
CA ARG A 45 -9.20 -8.33 9.97
C ARG A 45 -8.70 -7.12 10.78
N GLY A 46 -9.46 -6.02 10.82
CA GLY A 46 -9.20 -4.87 11.67
C GLY A 46 -8.99 -3.56 10.90
N SER A 47 -8.29 -2.60 11.52
CA SER A 47 -8.07 -1.28 10.91
C SER A 47 -7.11 -1.36 9.72
N THR A 48 -7.54 -0.86 8.55
CA THR A 48 -6.72 -0.68 7.34
C THR A 48 -5.39 0.00 7.65
N ALA A 49 -5.44 1.09 8.42
CA ALA A 49 -4.26 1.86 8.79
C ALA A 49 -3.22 1.02 9.54
N LYS A 50 -3.64 0.25 10.55
CA LYS A 50 -2.74 -0.61 11.34
C LYS A 50 -2.14 -1.74 10.50
N ASN A 51 -2.91 -2.29 9.57
CA ASN A 51 -2.43 -3.36 8.69
C ASN A 51 -1.43 -2.85 7.66
N MET A 52 -1.67 -1.67 7.07
CA MET A 52 -0.72 -1.02 6.18
C MET A 52 0.56 -0.58 6.91
N GLU A 53 0.45 -0.15 8.17
CA GLU A 53 1.61 0.17 9.01
C GLU A 53 2.46 -1.08 9.29
N ARG A 54 1.84 -2.15 9.82
CA ARG A 54 2.55 -3.40 10.17
C ARG A 54 3.22 -4.08 8.98
N SER A 55 2.63 -3.98 7.79
CA SER A 55 3.17 -4.57 6.57
C SER A 55 4.28 -3.73 5.92
N GLY A 56 4.53 -2.51 6.39
CA GLY A 56 5.46 -1.57 5.77
C GLY A 56 4.92 -0.89 4.51
N ILE A 57 3.71 -1.23 4.07
CA ILE A 57 3.05 -0.63 2.89
C ILE A 57 2.79 0.86 3.12
N LEU A 58 2.41 1.27 4.34
CA LEU A 58 2.20 2.68 4.67
C LEU A 58 3.48 3.50 4.45
N ALA A 59 4.62 2.98 4.90
CA ALA A 59 5.91 3.62 4.73
C ALA A 59 6.31 3.69 3.26
N ALA A 60 6.13 2.59 2.50
CA ALA A 60 6.43 2.56 1.07
C ALA A 60 5.55 3.52 0.26
N ALA A 61 4.24 3.57 0.54
CA ALA A 61 3.31 4.47 -0.12
C ALA A 61 3.71 5.94 0.09
N ARG A 62 3.93 6.33 1.35
CA ARG A 62 4.36 7.70 1.70
C ARG A 62 5.73 8.03 1.11
N GLY A 63 6.69 7.12 1.19
CA GLY A 63 8.04 7.29 0.65
C GLY A 63 8.06 7.49 -0.86
N ALA A 64 7.11 6.89 -1.58
CA ALA A 64 6.94 7.09 -3.03
C ALA A 64 6.04 8.30 -3.37
N GLY A 65 5.59 9.08 -2.37
CA GLY A 65 4.77 10.27 -2.59
C GLY A 65 3.28 9.99 -2.80
N ALA A 66 2.79 8.78 -2.52
CA ALA A 66 1.36 8.48 -2.54
C ALA A 66 0.65 8.83 -1.23
N GLU A 67 -0.64 9.13 -1.34
CA GLU A 67 -1.52 9.40 -0.20
C GLU A 67 -2.22 8.13 0.30
N PRO A 68 -2.05 7.76 1.58
CA PRO A 68 -2.77 6.63 2.15
C PRO A 68 -4.28 6.87 2.21
N LEU A 69 -5.06 5.86 1.84
CA LEU A 69 -6.53 5.82 1.99
C LEU A 69 -6.89 4.64 2.89
N PHE A 70 -7.66 4.88 3.95
CA PHE A 70 -7.95 3.89 5.01
C PHE A 70 -9.43 3.55 5.12
#